data_AF-A0AAU3KHG5-F1
#
_entry.id   AF-A0AAU3KHG5-F1
#
_cell.length_a   1.000
_cell.length_b   1.000
_cell.length_c   1.000
_cell.angle_alpha   90.00
_cell.angle_beta   90.00
_cell.angle_gamma   90.00
#
_symmetry.space_group_name_H-M   'P 1'
#
loop_
_entity.id
_entity.type
_entity.pdbx_description
1 polymer ?
#
loop_
_entity_poly.entity_id
_entity_poly.type
_entity_poly.pdbx_seq_one_letter_code
_entity_poly.pdbx_strand_id
1 'polypeptide(L)'
;MAASGTISRPLPGRITLANLLVAQLTAAVVLVVAAVCGVPFRVAFGVAIACGLVLLLPLGKRTVCDWLGTRIRFRARRPHSGTDLIDFHGGDGRSLGLFRDGSRVVAVVEVLPPKGGLTRLDRTTVQTSHLLPLPELAKSLTQHDIQLAGIDIVSHGHRSRSGTPAGAIYESLLGPLPATAHRTVWLAIAFDPLLCPDAADRRGGGLDGACRAVTIATQRILRTLEDADCPARTLTAPEITKAARQITAGLDPRELTQHWRYTEFGNSVNIGAAVDPARLDSEQLARLWVPASRGTTVALRLRPGRTADTVRIGAAWRLTARELPQEQLQPHMISMNGRHRESLLAHLPLAVPGLGDTVPTEVRDVAAIGAVQLASAGCGQLLGSDDEGSGVAVRLVGQGISSVYVSGELYLAQQLVFRALAVGERVLIRTQRPDAWEQLITTIGNPERLTLAAETHESDAGFTAVLVDGVLAPAPHAGVTTLYLAGDPLGWPGARPDLSIVQPEAMGNRITLRTGTTRVELNLVSIPRESTYIGRPRAAHALAGQPG
;
A
#
# COMPACT_ATOMS: atom_id res chain seq x y z
N MET A 1 49.79 1.31 -5.14
CA MET A 1 49.94 2.77 -5.00
C MET A 1 49.17 3.45 -6.13
N ALA A 2 47.90 3.74 -5.89
CA ALA A 2 47.05 4.63 -6.69
C ALA A 2 45.88 4.98 -5.76
N ALA A 3 45.96 6.15 -5.14
CA ALA A 3 44.95 6.66 -4.22
C ALA A 3 43.70 7.02 -5.02
N SER A 4 42.66 6.19 -4.90
CA SER A 4 41.33 6.54 -5.38
C SER A 4 40.80 7.66 -4.49
N GLY A 5 40.80 8.88 -5.00
CA GLY A 5 40.28 10.06 -4.34
C GLY A 5 38.88 9.80 -3.81
N THR A 6 38.74 9.86 -2.49
CA THR A 6 37.47 10.07 -1.81
C THR A 6 36.96 11.44 -2.24
N ILE A 7 36.19 11.47 -3.32
CA ILE A 7 35.36 12.61 -3.65
C ILE A 7 34.36 12.72 -2.50
N SER A 8 34.68 13.62 -1.58
CA SER A 8 33.78 14.14 -0.55
C SER A 8 32.51 14.59 -1.26
N ARG A 9 31.50 13.71 -1.30
CA ARG A 9 30.18 14.06 -1.82
C ARG A 9 29.72 15.28 -1.02
N PRO A 10 29.36 16.39 -1.69
CA PRO A 10 28.98 17.58 -0.97
C PRO A 10 27.72 17.25 -0.15
N LEU A 11 27.52 17.96 0.95
CA LEU A 11 26.36 17.86 1.86
C LEU A 11 25.01 18.48 1.36
N PRO A 12 24.75 18.92 0.09
CA PRO A 12 23.59 19.74 -0.22
C PRO A 12 22.38 18.94 -0.70
N GLY A 13 22.21 17.71 -0.21
CA GLY A 13 21.02 16.91 -0.56
C GLY A 13 19.73 17.35 0.16
N ARG A 14 19.84 18.15 1.24
CA ARG A 14 18.69 18.41 2.15
C ARG A 14 18.54 19.86 2.63
N ILE A 15 19.48 20.72 2.26
CA ILE A 15 19.33 22.15 2.53
C ILE A 15 18.52 22.71 1.36
N THR A 16 17.24 22.98 1.59
CA THR A 16 16.40 23.67 0.61
C THR A 16 16.87 25.11 0.46
N LEU A 17 16.58 25.72 -0.68
CA LEU A 17 16.83 27.15 -0.90
C LEU A 17 16.13 28.01 0.17
N ALA A 18 14.93 27.60 0.60
CA ALA A 18 14.23 28.24 1.72
C ALA A 18 15.03 28.19 3.03
N ASN A 19 15.67 27.05 3.36
CA ASN A 19 16.51 26.95 4.56
C ASN A 19 17.72 27.89 4.48
N LEU A 20 18.35 28.00 3.30
CA LEU A 20 19.46 28.96 3.09
C LEU A 20 18.99 30.40 3.27
N LEU A 21 17.86 30.77 2.67
CA LEU A 21 17.31 32.11 2.80
C LEU A 21 16.97 32.44 4.26
N VAL A 22 16.34 31.51 4.99
CA VAL A 22 16.03 31.71 6.42
C VAL A 22 17.31 31.85 7.25
N ALA A 23 18.34 31.02 6.98
CA ALA A 23 19.62 31.14 7.66
C ALA A 23 20.32 32.48 7.36
N GLN A 24 20.31 32.93 6.10
CA GLN A 24 20.88 34.22 5.68
C GLN A 24 20.14 35.40 6.29
N LEU A 25 18.81 35.38 6.28
CA LEU A 25 17.99 36.42 6.90
C LEU A 25 18.20 36.47 8.42
N THR A 26 18.29 35.31 9.08
CA THR A 26 18.57 35.25 10.52
C THR A 26 19.95 35.82 10.82
N ALA A 27 20.97 35.44 10.05
CA ALA A 27 22.32 35.98 10.21
C ALA A 27 22.34 37.52 10.01
N ALA A 28 21.63 38.03 8.99
CA ALA A 28 21.51 39.46 8.76
C ALA A 28 20.82 40.18 9.92
N VAL A 29 19.71 39.64 10.44
CA VAL A 29 19.01 40.21 11.61
C VAL A 29 19.89 40.21 12.84
N VAL A 30 20.58 39.10 13.13
CA VAL A 30 21.52 39.01 14.27
C VAL A 30 22.64 40.04 14.16
N LEU A 31 23.18 40.22 12.95
CA LEU A 31 24.22 41.22 12.70
C LEU A 31 23.72 42.65 12.95
N VAL A 32 22.51 42.99 12.45
CA VAL A 32 21.90 44.31 12.66
C VAL A 32 21.60 44.57 14.13
N VAL A 33 21.02 43.60 14.83
CA VAL A 33 20.72 43.72 16.28
C VAL A 33 22.01 43.89 17.09
N ALA A 34 23.05 43.10 16.79
CA ALA A 34 24.33 43.22 17.47
C ALA A 34 25.02 44.57 17.22
N ALA A 35 24.89 45.13 16.01
CA ALA A 35 25.39 46.47 15.70
C ALA A 35 24.63 47.56 16.48
N VAL A 36 23.30 47.46 16.60
CA VAL A 36 22.48 48.39 17.40
C VAL A 36 22.83 48.30 18.89
N CYS A 37 23.16 47.12 19.40
CA CYS A 37 23.60 46.92 20.77
C CYS A 37 25.07 47.32 21.04
N GLY A 38 25.80 47.85 20.06
CA GLY A 38 27.19 48.31 20.23
C GLY A 38 28.22 47.19 20.33
N VAL A 39 27.89 45.97 19.90
CA VAL A 39 28.83 44.83 19.91
C VAL A 39 29.93 45.04 18.87
N PRO A 40 31.21 44.74 19.15
CA PRO A 40 32.28 44.83 18.17
C PRO A 40 31.98 44.01 16.91
N PHE A 41 32.19 44.61 15.73
CA PHE A 41 31.81 44.01 14.44
C PHE A 41 32.32 42.57 14.25
N ARG A 42 33.56 42.27 14.66
CA ARG A 42 34.14 40.92 14.54
C ARG A 42 33.35 39.88 15.36
N VAL A 43 32.90 40.25 16.56
CA VAL A 43 32.11 39.39 17.43
C VAL A 43 30.69 39.24 16.87
N ALA A 44 30.07 40.35 16.45
CA ALA A 44 28.74 40.35 15.83
C ALA A 44 28.69 39.46 14.56
N PHE A 45 29.70 39.58 13.69
CA PHE A 45 29.82 38.79 12.48
C PHE A 45 30.02 37.29 12.77
N GLY A 46 30.89 36.97 13.75
CA GLY A 46 31.10 35.59 14.20
C GLY A 46 29.81 34.96 14.74
N VAL A 47 29.06 35.69 15.58
CA VAL A 47 27.78 35.22 16.13
C VAL A 47 26.72 35.06 15.04
N ALA A 48 26.62 36.00 14.10
CA ALA A 48 25.70 35.92 12.97
C ALA A 48 25.94 34.66 12.11
N ILE A 49 27.20 34.39 11.76
CA ILE A 49 27.58 33.18 11.02
C ILE A 49 27.26 31.92 11.84
N ALA A 50 27.63 31.90 13.12
CA ALA A 50 27.38 30.75 13.99
C ALA A 50 25.87 30.44 14.08
N CYS A 51 25.02 31.45 14.29
CA CYS A 51 23.57 31.29 14.30
C CYS A 51 23.03 30.76 12.95
N GLY A 52 23.52 31.30 11.83
CA GLY A 52 23.15 30.82 10.49
C GLY A 52 23.56 29.36 10.25
N LEU A 53 24.76 28.96 10.67
CA LEU A 53 25.24 27.58 10.54
C LEU A 53 24.47 26.61 11.43
N VAL A 54 24.15 26.99 12.67
CA VAL A 54 23.35 26.16 13.60
C VAL A 54 21.98 25.82 13.00
N LEU A 55 21.35 26.77 12.33
CA LEU A 55 20.07 26.59 11.64
C LEU A 55 20.13 25.55 10.50
N LEU A 56 21.30 25.36 9.90
CA LEU A 56 21.55 24.41 8.81
C LEU A 56 21.99 23.02 9.32
N LEU A 57 22.27 22.85 10.61
CA LEU A 57 22.70 21.56 11.16
C LEU A 57 21.59 20.50 11.01
N PRO A 58 21.92 19.30 10.48
CA PRO A 58 20.97 18.21 10.36
C PRO A 58 20.75 17.53 11.72
N LEU A 59 19.59 17.73 12.32
CA LEU A 59 19.13 17.05 13.53
C LEU A 59 18.07 15.99 13.17
N GLY A 60 18.44 14.71 13.28
CA GLY A 60 17.51 13.60 13.01
C GLY A 60 17.01 13.59 11.57
N LYS A 61 17.92 13.80 10.60
CA LYS A 61 17.67 13.86 9.14
C LYS A 61 16.90 15.08 8.64
N ARG A 62 16.55 16.03 9.51
CA ARG A 62 15.90 17.32 9.19
C ARG A 62 16.77 18.46 9.70
N THR A 63 16.71 19.64 9.09
CA THR A 63 17.48 20.81 9.57
C THR A 63 16.83 21.43 10.81
N VAL A 64 17.61 22.14 11.63
CA VAL A 64 17.07 22.90 12.79
C VAL A 64 16.04 23.94 12.34
N CYS A 65 16.27 24.61 11.21
CA CYS A 65 15.28 25.46 10.54
C CYS A 65 13.93 24.76 10.32
N ASP A 66 13.94 23.56 9.75
CA ASP A 66 12.72 22.82 9.44
C ASP A 66 11.98 22.38 10.72
N TRP A 67 12.71 22.00 11.78
CA TRP A 67 12.11 21.74 13.09
C TRP A 67 11.41 22.96 13.68
N LEU A 68 12.06 24.13 13.63
CA LEU A 68 11.47 25.37 14.14
C LEU A 68 10.24 25.79 13.32
N GLY A 69 10.35 25.78 11.99
CA GLY A 69 9.22 26.07 11.10
C GLY A 69 8.06 25.09 11.28
N THR A 70 8.35 23.81 11.53
CA THR A 70 7.36 22.80 11.86
C THR A 70 6.68 23.07 13.19
N ARG A 71 7.44 23.47 14.22
CA ARG A 71 6.88 23.83 15.53
C ARG A 71 5.93 25.02 15.45
N ILE A 72 6.29 26.03 14.66
CA ILE A 72 5.45 27.21 14.40
C ILE A 72 4.18 26.79 13.65
N ARG A 73 4.29 26.03 12.55
CA ARG A 73 3.14 25.54 11.78
C ARG A 73 2.20 24.65 12.60
N PHE A 74 2.76 23.78 13.44
CA PHE A 74 2.00 22.91 14.34
C PHE A 74 1.15 23.73 15.32
N ARG A 75 1.67 24.85 15.83
CA ARG A 75 0.92 25.77 16.70
C ARG A 75 -0.11 26.61 15.95
N ALA A 76 0.22 27.06 14.74
CA ALA A 76 -0.63 27.95 13.94
C ALA A 76 -1.90 27.27 13.37
N ARG A 77 -2.05 25.94 13.50
CA ARG A 77 -3.21 25.14 13.01
C ARG A 77 -3.74 25.63 11.65
N ARG A 78 -3.01 25.35 10.57
CA ARG A 78 -3.48 25.74 9.22
C ARG A 78 -4.73 24.95 8.81
N PRO A 79 -5.85 25.60 8.47
CA PRO A 79 -6.95 24.93 7.77
C PRO A 79 -6.46 24.50 6.38
N HIS A 80 -6.91 23.33 5.92
CA HIS A 80 -6.76 22.93 4.53
C HIS A 80 -8.10 23.15 3.85
N SER A 81 -8.08 23.79 2.67
CA SER A 81 -9.27 24.07 1.88
C SER A 81 -10.06 22.80 1.56
N GLY A 82 -11.35 22.98 1.31
CA GLY A 82 -12.31 21.93 0.96
C GLY A 82 -11.87 21.09 -0.24
N THR A 83 -12.46 19.91 -0.38
CA THR A 83 -12.19 18.98 -1.48
C THR A 83 -13.11 19.37 -2.62
N ASP A 84 -12.60 19.89 -3.73
CA ASP A 84 -13.41 20.21 -4.91
C ASP A 84 -13.34 19.02 -5.89
N LEU A 85 -14.43 18.26 -5.98
CA LEU A 85 -14.55 17.09 -6.85
C LEU A 85 -15.49 17.44 -8.00
N ILE A 86 -15.02 17.19 -9.22
CA ILE A 86 -15.70 17.53 -10.47
C ILE A 86 -15.95 16.22 -11.21
N ASP A 87 -17.19 15.95 -11.60
CA ASP A 87 -17.48 14.91 -12.59
C ASP A 87 -17.33 15.52 -13.98
N PHE A 88 -16.26 15.12 -14.67
CA PHE A 88 -15.95 15.61 -16.00
C PHE A 88 -16.40 14.59 -17.05
N HIS A 89 -17.22 15.05 -17.99
CA HIS A 89 -17.64 14.26 -19.14
C HIS A 89 -16.74 14.57 -20.32
N GLY A 90 -15.89 13.60 -20.70
CA GLY A 90 -15.12 13.69 -21.94
C GLY A 90 -16.01 13.53 -23.18
N GLY A 91 -15.44 13.77 -24.37
CA GLY A 91 -16.14 13.59 -25.65
C GLY A 91 -16.67 12.16 -25.87
N ASP A 92 -16.09 11.17 -25.18
CA ASP A 92 -16.45 9.74 -25.29
C ASP A 92 -17.65 9.35 -24.40
N GLY A 93 -18.30 10.30 -23.72
CA GLY A 93 -19.48 10.07 -22.87
C GLY A 93 -19.22 9.37 -21.54
N ARG A 94 -17.99 8.89 -21.27
CA ARG A 94 -17.60 8.33 -19.96
C ARG A 94 -17.37 9.44 -18.94
N SER A 95 -17.95 9.29 -17.75
CA SER A 95 -17.70 10.16 -16.60
C SER A 95 -16.34 9.85 -15.97
N LEU A 96 -15.51 10.88 -15.77
CA LEU A 96 -14.25 10.82 -15.06
C LEU A 96 -14.31 11.75 -13.84
N GLY A 97 -14.06 11.20 -12.65
CA GLY A 97 -13.89 12.01 -11.46
C GLY A 97 -12.56 12.73 -11.48
N LEU A 98 -12.60 14.06 -11.33
CA LEU A 98 -11.43 14.92 -11.22
C LEU A 98 -11.43 15.62 -9.87
N PHE A 99 -10.28 15.60 -9.19
CA PHE A 99 -10.05 16.41 -8.00
C PHE A 99 -9.36 17.71 -8.40
N ARG A 100 -9.86 18.84 -7.90
CA ARG A 100 -9.29 20.16 -8.15
C ARG A 100 -8.81 20.79 -6.83
N ASP A 101 -7.62 21.36 -6.88
CA ASP A 101 -7.10 22.25 -5.84
C ASP A 101 -6.38 23.43 -6.50
N GLY A 102 -7.02 24.60 -6.46
CA GLY A 102 -6.56 25.80 -7.16
C GLY A 102 -6.51 25.60 -8.69
N SER A 103 -5.32 25.70 -9.27
CA SER A 103 -5.06 25.45 -10.69
C SER A 103 -4.89 23.97 -11.02
N ARG A 104 -4.52 23.15 -10.04
CA ARG A 104 -4.17 21.75 -10.25
C ARG A 104 -5.42 20.89 -10.40
N VAL A 105 -5.40 20.00 -11.40
CA VAL A 105 -6.44 19.02 -11.67
C VAL A 105 -5.82 17.62 -11.60
N VAL A 106 -6.49 16.70 -10.92
CA VAL A 106 -5.99 15.36 -10.63
C VAL A 106 -7.03 14.32 -11.04
N ALA A 107 -6.64 13.38 -11.89
CA ALA A 107 -7.42 12.19 -12.19
C ALA A 107 -6.91 11.02 -11.33
N VAL A 108 -7.83 10.13 -10.91
CA VAL A 108 -7.47 8.98 -10.08
C VAL A 108 -7.78 7.68 -10.82
N VAL A 109 -6.79 6.80 -10.84
CA VAL A 109 -6.86 5.45 -11.42
C VAL A 109 -6.69 4.42 -10.31
N GLU A 110 -7.55 3.41 -10.27
CA GLU A 110 -7.35 2.23 -9.43
C GLU A 110 -6.70 1.12 -10.26
N VAL A 111 -5.62 0.54 -9.73
CA VAL A 111 -4.99 -0.66 -10.29
C VAL A 111 -5.73 -1.87 -9.73
N LEU A 112 -6.27 -2.69 -10.63
CA LEU A 112 -7.04 -3.87 -10.31
C LEU A 112 -6.11 -5.04 -10.03
N PRO A 113 -6.49 -5.94 -9.11
CA PRO A 113 -5.68 -7.11 -8.84
C PRO A 113 -5.71 -8.06 -10.06
N PRO A 114 -4.56 -8.69 -10.38
CA PRO A 114 -4.46 -9.67 -11.45
C PRO A 114 -5.32 -10.90 -11.11
N LYS A 115 -5.82 -11.60 -12.14
CA LYS A 115 -6.70 -12.78 -11.99
C LYS A 115 -6.02 -14.02 -11.39
N GLY A 116 -4.72 -13.96 -11.13
CA GLY A 116 -3.94 -15.05 -10.56
C GLY A 116 -2.50 -14.65 -10.30
N GLY A 117 -1.65 -15.62 -10.04
CA GLY A 117 -0.25 -15.43 -9.71
C GLY A 117 0.04 -15.77 -8.25
N LEU A 118 1.28 -16.15 -8.00
CA LEU A 118 1.80 -16.40 -6.67
C LEU A 118 2.81 -15.32 -6.30
N THR A 119 2.95 -15.10 -5.00
CA THR A 119 3.98 -14.23 -4.45
C THR A 119 4.90 -15.07 -3.58
N ARG A 120 6.20 -15.05 -3.88
CA ARG A 120 7.24 -15.60 -3.01
C ARG A 120 7.71 -14.52 -2.04
N LEU A 121 7.83 -14.92 -0.80
CA LEU A 121 8.10 -14.07 0.34
C LEU A 121 9.36 -14.58 1.03
N ASP A 122 10.40 -13.75 1.02
CA ASP A 122 11.56 -13.88 1.89
C ASP A 122 11.42 -12.87 3.05
N ARG A 123 12.32 -12.91 4.03
CA ARG A 123 12.40 -11.95 5.13
C ARG A 123 12.60 -10.51 4.65
N THR A 124 13.27 -10.31 3.52
CA THR A 124 13.62 -8.97 3.00
C THR A 124 13.09 -8.68 1.61
N THR A 125 12.73 -9.70 0.83
CA THR A 125 12.30 -9.54 -0.56
C THR A 125 10.91 -10.10 -0.79
N VAL A 126 10.18 -9.47 -1.72
CA VAL A 126 8.88 -9.92 -2.20
C VAL A 126 9.01 -10.08 -3.70
N GLN A 127 8.97 -11.32 -4.16
CA GLN A 127 8.95 -11.63 -5.59
C GLN A 127 7.51 -11.92 -5.98
N THR A 128 6.91 -10.98 -6.70
CA THR A 128 5.56 -11.14 -7.24
C THR A 128 5.62 -11.14 -8.76
N SER A 129 4.66 -11.83 -9.37
CA SER A 129 4.47 -11.84 -10.82
C SER A 129 3.96 -10.49 -11.34
N HIS A 130 3.41 -9.64 -10.46
CA HIS A 130 2.64 -8.46 -10.85
C HIS A 130 3.21 -7.20 -10.22
N LEU A 131 4.12 -6.55 -10.94
CA LEU A 131 4.82 -5.33 -10.53
C LEU A 131 4.32 -4.14 -11.33
N LEU A 132 4.24 -2.98 -10.68
CA LEU A 132 3.94 -1.74 -11.38
C LEU A 132 5.11 -1.31 -12.28
N PRO A 133 4.82 -0.89 -13.53
CA PRO A 133 5.85 -0.47 -14.50
C PRO A 133 6.35 0.95 -14.17
N LEU A 134 7.15 1.09 -13.09
CA LEU A 134 7.62 2.40 -12.62
C LEU A 134 8.41 3.19 -13.69
N PRO A 135 9.32 2.58 -14.49
CA PRO A 135 10.00 3.29 -15.57
C PRO A 135 9.04 3.89 -16.60
N GLU A 136 8.02 3.14 -17.02
CA GLU A 136 7.04 3.54 -18.01
C GLU A 136 6.11 4.64 -17.46
N LEU A 137 5.71 4.53 -16.18
CA LEU A 137 4.99 5.59 -15.47
C LEU A 137 5.82 6.86 -15.37
N ALA A 138 7.13 6.76 -15.10
CA ALA A 138 8.02 7.92 -15.08
C ALA A 138 8.17 8.57 -16.46
N LYS A 139 8.30 7.79 -17.53
CA LYS A 139 8.29 8.31 -18.92
C LYS A 139 6.98 9.02 -19.25
N SER A 140 5.87 8.56 -18.69
CA SER A 140 4.54 9.17 -18.88
C SER A 140 4.39 10.55 -18.20
N LEU A 141 5.33 10.97 -17.35
CA LEU A 141 5.31 12.31 -16.74
C LEU A 141 5.48 13.44 -17.76
N THR A 142 6.22 13.19 -18.84
CA THR A 142 6.41 14.15 -19.93
C THR A 142 6.24 13.40 -21.24
N GLN A 143 5.08 13.54 -21.87
CA GLN A 143 4.79 12.81 -23.09
C GLN A 143 4.08 13.69 -24.11
N HIS A 144 4.65 13.75 -25.32
CA HIS A 144 4.24 14.65 -26.38
C HIS A 144 4.27 16.10 -25.88
N ASP A 145 3.09 16.66 -25.69
CA ASP A 145 2.85 18.07 -25.50
C ASP A 145 2.21 18.36 -24.13
N ILE A 146 2.16 17.34 -23.26
CA ILE A 146 1.65 17.42 -21.90
C ILE A 146 2.77 17.04 -20.93
N GLN A 147 3.08 17.96 -20.02
CA GLN A 147 3.92 17.70 -18.86
C GLN A 147 3.04 17.65 -17.60
N LEU A 148 3.05 16.51 -16.91
CA LEU A 148 2.33 16.32 -15.65
C LEU A 148 3.09 16.99 -14.49
N ALA A 149 2.34 17.48 -13.51
CA ALA A 149 2.90 17.94 -12.25
C ALA A 149 3.49 16.78 -11.44
N GLY A 150 2.91 15.57 -11.58
CA GLY A 150 3.39 14.36 -10.93
C GLY A 150 2.40 13.20 -11.00
N ILE A 151 2.89 12.02 -10.64
CA ILE A 151 2.08 10.82 -10.39
C ILE A 151 2.33 10.39 -8.94
N ASP A 152 1.26 10.34 -8.14
CA ASP A 152 1.31 9.82 -6.76
C ASP A 152 0.72 8.41 -6.75
N ILE A 153 1.55 7.41 -6.47
CA ILE A 153 1.15 6.02 -6.34
C ILE A 153 0.89 5.76 -4.85
N VAL A 154 -0.38 5.56 -4.50
CA VAL A 154 -0.83 5.34 -3.11
C VAL A 154 -1.24 3.89 -2.97
N SER A 155 -0.51 3.13 -2.17
CA SER A 155 -0.84 1.76 -1.80
C SER A 155 -1.40 1.73 -0.39
N HIS A 156 -2.60 1.19 -0.19
CA HIS A 156 -3.20 1.02 1.13
C HIS A 156 -3.62 -0.42 1.35
N GLY A 157 -3.38 -0.95 2.53
CA GLY A 157 -3.66 -2.36 2.80
C GLY A 157 -3.33 -2.81 4.19
N HIS A 158 -3.47 -4.11 4.42
CA HIS A 158 -3.12 -4.77 5.68
C HIS A 158 -2.61 -6.18 5.41
N ARG A 159 -1.68 -6.64 6.26
CA ARG A 159 -1.12 -7.99 6.20
C ARG A 159 -2.04 -9.05 6.84
N SER A 160 -2.73 -8.66 7.90
CA SER A 160 -3.81 -9.42 8.53
C SER A 160 -4.87 -8.46 9.04
N ARG A 161 -6.06 -8.98 9.34
CA ARG A 161 -7.13 -8.20 9.96
C ARG A 161 -6.90 -8.13 11.47
N SER A 162 -6.15 -7.11 11.89
CA SER A 162 -5.88 -6.89 13.31
C SER A 162 -7.15 -6.62 14.12
N GLY A 163 -7.10 -7.00 15.40
CA GLY A 163 -8.24 -6.93 16.31
C GLY A 163 -9.19 -8.13 16.24
N THR A 164 -8.83 -9.19 15.51
CA THR A 164 -9.55 -10.47 15.52
C THR A 164 -8.68 -11.61 16.07
N PRO A 165 -9.27 -12.65 16.69
CA PRO A 165 -8.50 -13.80 17.18
C PRO A 165 -7.70 -14.49 16.07
N ALA A 166 -8.33 -14.73 14.92
CA ALA A 166 -7.68 -15.34 13.76
C ALA A 166 -6.53 -14.47 13.21
N GLY A 167 -6.74 -13.15 13.11
CA GLY A 167 -5.71 -12.21 12.68
C GLY A 167 -4.47 -12.25 13.58
N ALA A 168 -4.63 -12.24 14.91
CA ALA A 168 -3.51 -12.27 15.85
C ALA A 168 -2.67 -13.56 15.74
N ILE A 169 -3.32 -14.72 15.53
CA ILE A 169 -2.64 -16.00 15.34
C ILE A 169 -1.91 -16.02 13.99
N TYR A 170 -2.57 -15.54 12.94
CA TYR A 170 -1.98 -15.48 11.62
C TYR A 170 -0.76 -14.53 11.57
N GLU A 171 -0.75 -13.42 12.32
CA GLU A 171 0.45 -12.59 12.44
C GLU A 171 1.64 -13.34 13.04
N SER A 172 1.40 -14.23 14.00
CA SER A 172 2.46 -15.07 14.58
C SER A 172 2.99 -16.12 13.59
N LEU A 173 2.14 -16.59 12.66
CA LEU A 173 2.56 -17.44 11.55
C LEU A 173 3.41 -16.66 10.53
N LEU A 174 2.99 -15.45 10.16
CA LEU A 174 3.70 -14.63 9.17
C LEU A 174 5.08 -14.18 9.68
N GLY A 175 5.21 -13.92 10.99
CA GLY A 175 6.46 -13.44 11.58
C GLY A 175 7.01 -12.21 10.84
N PRO A 176 8.28 -12.21 10.41
CA PRO A 176 8.91 -11.07 9.73
C PRO A 176 8.57 -10.95 8.23
N LEU A 177 7.75 -11.86 7.67
CA LEU A 177 7.48 -11.85 6.22
C LEU A 177 6.69 -10.60 5.80
N PRO A 178 7.10 -9.84 4.78
CA PRO A 178 6.39 -8.67 4.26
C PRO A 178 5.12 -9.03 3.44
N ALA A 179 4.30 -9.93 3.97
CA ALA A 179 3.12 -10.49 3.32
C ALA A 179 1.92 -9.54 3.42
N THR A 180 1.67 -8.69 2.41
CA THR A 180 0.49 -7.82 2.43
C THR A 180 -0.72 -8.54 1.83
N ALA A 181 -1.61 -9.08 2.67
CA ALA A 181 -2.74 -9.87 2.19
C ALA A 181 -3.71 -9.07 1.30
N HIS A 182 -4.17 -7.92 1.79
CA HIS A 182 -4.96 -6.97 1.01
C HIS A 182 -4.17 -5.72 0.73
N ARG A 183 -4.14 -5.32 -0.54
CA ARG A 183 -3.57 -4.05 -0.98
C ARG A 183 -4.40 -3.52 -2.14
N THR A 184 -4.89 -2.30 -1.98
CA THR A 184 -5.45 -1.50 -3.07
C THR A 184 -4.41 -0.46 -3.47
N VAL A 185 -4.25 -0.23 -4.76
CA VAL A 185 -3.29 0.74 -5.30
C VAL A 185 -4.01 1.74 -6.19
N TRP A 186 -3.79 3.02 -5.91
CA TRP A 186 -4.29 4.13 -6.71
C TRP A 186 -3.16 4.96 -7.28
N LEU A 187 -3.35 5.47 -8.49
CA LEU A 187 -2.49 6.46 -9.12
C LEU A 187 -3.27 7.78 -9.19
N ALA A 188 -2.79 8.81 -8.50
CA ALA A 188 -3.26 10.17 -8.63
C ALA A 188 -2.37 10.93 -9.62
N ILE A 189 -2.92 11.20 -10.80
CA ILE A 189 -2.25 11.78 -11.96
C ILE A 189 -2.56 13.27 -11.97
N ALA A 190 -1.57 14.09 -11.62
CA ALA A 190 -1.75 15.52 -11.43
C ALA A 190 -1.25 16.31 -12.64
N PHE A 191 -2.10 17.19 -13.17
CA PHE A 191 -1.75 18.21 -14.16
C PHE A 191 -1.92 19.61 -13.55
N ASP A 192 -1.01 20.51 -13.88
CA ASP A 192 -1.04 21.89 -13.37
C ASP A 192 -0.78 22.85 -14.54
N PRO A 193 -1.78 23.61 -15.00
CA PRO A 193 -1.64 24.51 -16.15
C PRO A 193 -0.62 25.63 -15.88
N LEU A 194 -0.27 25.91 -14.61
CA LEU A 194 0.81 26.84 -14.29
C LEU A 194 2.21 26.32 -14.66
N LEU A 195 2.37 25.00 -14.77
CA LEU A 195 3.63 24.37 -15.19
C LEU A 195 3.70 24.14 -16.70
N CYS A 196 2.55 24.00 -17.36
CA CYS A 196 2.47 23.70 -18.79
C CYS A 196 1.22 24.38 -19.41
N PRO A 197 1.22 25.71 -19.56
CA PRO A 197 0.04 26.47 -20.01
C PRO A 197 -0.35 26.12 -21.45
N ASP A 198 0.64 26.01 -22.34
CA ASP A 198 0.42 25.72 -23.77
C ASP A 198 -0.32 24.40 -24.02
N ALA A 199 -0.23 23.44 -23.09
CA ALA A 199 -0.97 22.18 -23.17
C ALA A 199 -2.46 22.39 -22.88
N ALA A 200 -2.81 23.23 -21.91
CA ALA A 200 -4.20 23.57 -21.62
C ALA A 200 -4.79 24.47 -22.71
N ASP A 201 -4.04 25.45 -23.19
CA ASP A 201 -4.51 26.43 -24.18
C ASP A 201 -4.88 25.78 -25.51
N ARG A 202 -4.06 24.85 -26.01
CA ARG A 202 -4.37 24.06 -27.22
C ARG A 202 -5.62 23.18 -27.08
N ARG A 203 -6.13 23.00 -25.87
CA ARG A 203 -7.31 22.17 -25.55
C ARG A 203 -8.55 22.98 -25.18
N GLY A 204 -8.52 24.29 -25.43
CA GLY A 204 -9.62 25.22 -25.16
C GLY A 204 -9.34 26.20 -24.02
N GLY A 205 -8.16 26.11 -23.38
CA GLY A 205 -7.76 26.99 -22.30
C GLY A 205 -8.54 26.79 -21.00
N GLY A 206 -8.16 27.54 -19.97
CA GLY A 206 -8.83 27.54 -18.67
C GLY A 206 -8.92 26.16 -18.01
N LEU A 207 -9.98 25.96 -17.23
CA LEU A 207 -10.21 24.72 -16.49
C LEU A 207 -10.54 23.55 -17.43
N ASP A 208 -11.36 23.76 -18.45
CA ASP A 208 -11.76 22.70 -19.39
C ASP A 208 -10.56 22.18 -20.19
N GLY A 209 -9.66 23.07 -20.62
CA GLY A 209 -8.40 22.68 -21.25
C GLY A 209 -7.52 21.84 -20.33
N ALA A 210 -7.44 22.19 -19.04
CA ALA A 210 -6.72 21.41 -18.04
C ALA A 210 -7.36 20.04 -17.76
N CYS A 211 -8.69 19.97 -17.64
CA CYS A 211 -9.45 18.73 -17.49
C CYS A 211 -9.26 17.79 -18.69
N ARG A 212 -9.28 18.34 -19.91
CA ARG A 212 -8.99 17.57 -21.14
C ARG A 212 -7.54 17.08 -21.17
N ALA A 213 -6.58 17.92 -20.78
CA ALA A 213 -5.16 17.55 -20.74
C ALA A 213 -4.91 16.37 -19.80
N VAL A 214 -5.40 16.44 -18.56
CA VAL A 214 -5.24 15.35 -17.58
C VAL A 214 -5.97 14.08 -18.00
N THR A 215 -7.16 14.21 -18.63
CA THR A 215 -7.92 13.06 -19.16
C THR A 215 -7.12 12.32 -20.24
N ILE A 216 -6.55 13.05 -21.20
CA ILE A 216 -5.72 12.47 -22.27
C ILE A 216 -4.48 11.78 -21.70
N ALA A 217 -3.78 12.44 -20.76
CA ALA A 217 -2.62 11.84 -20.10
C ALA A 217 -2.99 10.57 -19.32
N THR A 218 -4.14 10.57 -18.65
CA THR A 218 -4.67 9.42 -17.91
C THR A 218 -4.97 8.25 -18.83
N GLN A 219 -5.63 8.49 -19.97
CA GLN A 219 -5.88 7.45 -20.98
C GLN A 219 -4.60 6.87 -21.59
N ARG A 220 -3.52 7.65 -21.68
CA ARG A 220 -2.20 7.14 -22.10
C ARG A 220 -1.59 6.25 -21.03
N ILE A 221 -1.63 6.69 -19.77
CA ILE A 221 -1.15 5.90 -18.63
C ILE A 221 -1.92 4.58 -18.49
N LEU A 222 -3.23 4.57 -18.71
CA LEU A 222 -4.03 3.33 -18.70
C LEU A 222 -3.56 2.33 -19.76
N ARG A 223 -3.27 2.79 -20.98
CA ARG A 223 -2.68 1.96 -22.04
C ARG A 223 -1.31 1.43 -21.64
N THR A 224 -0.45 2.28 -21.08
CA THR A 224 0.86 1.88 -20.55
C THR A 224 0.75 0.80 -19.46
N LEU A 225 -0.27 0.88 -18.59
CA LEU A 225 -0.52 -0.13 -17.57
C LEU A 225 -1.05 -1.44 -18.18
N GLU A 226 -1.95 -1.35 -19.15
CA GLU A 226 -2.50 -2.49 -19.89
C GLU A 226 -1.39 -3.26 -20.66
N ASP A 227 -0.49 -2.53 -21.34
CA ASP A 227 0.68 -3.11 -22.03
C ASP A 227 1.64 -3.84 -21.06
N ALA A 228 1.60 -3.51 -19.78
CA ALA A 228 2.38 -4.12 -18.70
C ALA A 228 1.59 -5.17 -17.88
N ASP A 229 0.46 -5.66 -18.38
CA ASP A 229 -0.45 -6.62 -17.72
C ASP A 229 -0.93 -6.14 -16.32
N CYS A 230 -1.03 -4.82 -16.15
CA CYS A 230 -1.56 -4.19 -14.95
C CYS A 230 -2.96 -3.62 -15.23
N PRO A 231 -4.03 -4.42 -15.11
CA PRO A 231 -5.38 -3.93 -15.38
C PRO A 231 -5.71 -2.76 -14.46
N ALA A 232 -6.29 -1.69 -15.01
CA ALA A 232 -6.59 -0.49 -14.26
C ALA A 232 -7.84 0.21 -14.79
N ARG A 233 -8.47 1.03 -13.95
CA ARG A 233 -9.68 1.77 -14.30
C ARG A 233 -9.65 3.19 -13.72
N THR A 234 -10.32 4.12 -14.40
CA THR A 234 -10.60 5.45 -13.86
C THR A 234 -11.66 5.40 -12.77
N LEU A 235 -11.55 6.30 -11.79
CA LEU A 235 -12.55 6.48 -10.74
C LEU A 235 -13.47 7.67 -11.03
N THR A 236 -14.74 7.55 -10.63
CA THR A 236 -15.72 8.65 -10.55
C THR A 236 -15.53 9.47 -9.27
N ALA A 237 -16.12 10.67 -9.15
CA ALA A 237 -15.97 11.48 -7.94
C ALA A 237 -16.43 10.77 -6.64
N PRO A 238 -17.56 10.01 -6.61
CA PRO A 238 -17.94 9.23 -5.44
C PRO A 238 -16.93 8.14 -5.09
N GLU A 239 -16.33 7.50 -6.09
CA GLU A 239 -15.32 6.46 -5.88
C GLU A 239 -14.00 7.04 -5.37
N ILE A 240 -13.61 8.24 -5.79
CA ILE A 240 -12.45 8.95 -5.22
C ILE A 240 -12.68 9.25 -3.74
N THR A 241 -13.89 9.70 -3.38
CA THR A 241 -14.27 9.92 -1.98
C THR A 241 -14.23 8.61 -1.20
N LYS A 242 -14.72 7.51 -1.78
CA LYS A 242 -14.63 6.17 -1.18
C LYS A 242 -13.18 5.74 -0.95
N ALA A 243 -12.30 5.95 -1.92
CA ALA A 243 -10.87 5.61 -1.82
C ALA A 243 -10.18 6.43 -0.71
N ALA A 244 -10.44 7.75 -0.64
CA ALA A 244 -9.94 8.58 0.45
C ALA A 244 -10.46 8.11 1.82
N ARG A 245 -11.76 7.80 1.92
CA ARG A 245 -12.38 7.27 3.15
C ARG A 245 -11.84 5.90 3.54
N GLN A 246 -11.45 5.06 2.59
CA GLN A 246 -10.82 3.77 2.88
C GLN A 246 -9.51 3.98 3.65
N ILE A 247 -8.69 4.94 3.23
CA ILE A 247 -7.42 5.28 3.91
C ILE A 247 -7.67 5.92 5.28
N THR A 248 -8.72 6.75 5.41
CA THR A 248 -9.03 7.49 6.63
C THR A 248 -9.99 6.75 7.56
N ALA A 249 -10.36 5.50 7.23
CA ALA A 249 -11.40 4.75 7.92
C ALA A 249 -12.70 5.54 8.13
N GLY A 250 -13.07 6.38 7.16
CA GLY A 250 -14.27 7.23 7.17
C GLY A 250 -14.12 8.56 7.90
N LEU A 251 -13.02 8.81 8.60
CA LEU A 251 -12.78 10.07 9.32
C LEU A 251 -12.41 11.20 8.35
N ASP A 252 -12.78 12.44 8.68
CA ASP A 252 -12.26 13.61 7.97
C ASP A 252 -10.85 13.97 8.49
N PRO A 253 -9.80 13.91 7.66
CA PRO A 253 -8.45 14.32 8.03
C PRO A 253 -8.33 15.75 8.58
N ARG A 254 -9.27 16.64 8.22
CA ARG A 254 -9.28 18.03 8.66
C ARG A 254 -9.67 18.17 10.13
N GLU A 255 -10.51 17.27 10.62
CA GLU A 255 -11.06 17.28 11.99
C GLU A 255 -10.18 16.49 12.97
N LEU A 256 -9.17 15.78 12.49
CA LEU A 256 -8.32 14.95 13.35
C LEU A 256 -7.48 15.77 14.33
N THR A 257 -7.54 15.38 15.60
CA THR A 257 -6.67 15.90 16.65
C THR A 257 -5.23 15.47 16.40
N GLN A 258 -4.35 16.45 16.23
CA GLN A 258 -2.94 16.20 15.97
C GLN A 258 -2.09 16.33 17.24
N HIS A 259 -1.34 15.27 17.55
CA HIS A 259 -0.28 15.29 18.55
C HIS A 259 1.09 15.45 17.88
N TRP A 260 2.12 15.73 18.68
CA TRP A 260 3.47 15.91 18.13
C TRP A 260 4.00 14.63 17.48
N ARG A 261 3.75 13.45 18.07
CA ARG A 261 4.29 12.15 17.62
C ARG A 261 3.31 11.28 16.83
N TYR A 262 2.03 11.65 16.82
CA TYR A 262 0.96 10.86 16.18
C TYR A 262 -0.24 11.75 15.88
N THR A 263 -1.24 11.22 15.19
CA THR A 263 -2.56 11.83 15.03
C THR A 263 -3.60 10.85 15.56
N GLU A 264 -4.57 11.34 16.32
CA GLU A 264 -5.69 10.52 16.77
C GLU A 264 -6.51 10.07 15.56
N PHE A 265 -6.94 8.81 15.58
CA PHE A 265 -7.60 8.18 14.45
C PHE A 265 -8.71 7.27 14.97
N GLY A 266 -9.82 7.88 15.40
CA GLY A 266 -10.88 7.18 16.12
C GLY A 266 -10.34 6.58 17.42
N ASN A 267 -10.49 5.25 17.59
CA ASN A 267 -9.93 4.49 18.72
C ASN A 267 -8.52 3.94 18.45
N SER A 268 -7.78 4.59 17.55
CA SER A 268 -6.45 4.20 17.08
C SER A 268 -5.55 5.41 17.02
N VAL A 269 -4.25 5.16 16.88
CA VAL A 269 -3.27 6.18 16.53
C VAL A 269 -2.79 5.97 15.10
N ASN A 270 -2.58 7.07 14.40
CA ASN A 270 -1.96 7.04 13.08
C ASN A 270 -0.60 7.74 13.13
N ILE A 271 0.44 6.98 12.80
CA ILE A 271 1.83 7.44 12.77
C ILE A 271 2.37 7.32 11.36
N GLY A 272 3.51 7.96 11.11
CA GLY A 272 4.16 7.85 9.82
C GLY A 272 5.51 8.52 9.78
N ALA A 273 6.22 8.25 8.70
CA ALA A 273 7.51 8.84 8.40
C ALA A 273 7.74 8.85 6.88
N ALA A 274 8.61 9.73 6.42
CA ALA A 274 9.11 9.67 5.05
C ALA A 274 10.27 8.67 4.96
N VAL A 275 10.42 8.01 3.82
CA VAL A 275 11.61 7.20 3.52
C VAL A 275 12.72 8.14 3.07
N ASP A 276 13.95 7.90 3.52
CA ASP A 276 15.12 8.58 2.99
C ASP A 276 15.29 8.23 1.50
N PRO A 277 15.15 9.19 0.58
CA PRO A 277 15.11 8.88 -0.85
C PRO A 277 16.43 8.26 -1.36
N ALA A 278 17.56 8.50 -0.67
CA ALA A 278 18.85 7.89 -1.00
C ALA A 278 18.93 6.39 -0.64
N ARG A 279 17.98 5.91 0.16
CA ARG A 279 17.87 4.51 0.63
C ARG A 279 16.56 3.86 0.15
N LEU A 280 15.90 4.47 -0.84
CA LEU A 280 14.69 3.93 -1.42
C LEU A 280 15.05 2.79 -2.39
N ASP A 281 14.75 1.56 -1.99
CA ASP A 281 14.87 0.34 -2.78
C ASP A 281 13.69 -0.62 -2.48
N SER A 282 13.66 -1.76 -3.17
CA SER A 282 12.60 -2.78 -3.05
C SER A 282 12.52 -3.38 -1.64
N GLU A 283 13.67 -3.61 -1.01
CA GLU A 283 13.74 -4.16 0.35
C GLU A 283 13.15 -3.18 1.36
N GLN A 284 13.55 -1.92 1.28
CA GLN A 284 13.03 -0.86 2.14
C GLN A 284 11.51 -0.71 1.97
N LEU A 285 10.99 -0.80 0.74
CA LEU A 285 9.54 -0.78 0.49
C LEU A 285 8.82 -2.01 1.03
N ALA A 286 9.41 -3.21 0.92
CA ALA A 286 8.84 -4.44 1.48
C ALA A 286 8.77 -4.37 3.02
N ARG A 287 9.83 -3.89 3.67
CA ARG A 287 9.90 -3.73 5.14
C ARG A 287 8.80 -2.83 5.71
N LEU A 288 8.29 -1.86 4.95
CA LEU A 288 7.19 -0.98 5.38
C LEU A 288 5.90 -1.74 5.73
N TRP A 289 5.72 -2.95 5.18
CA TRP A 289 4.52 -3.76 5.37
C TRP A 289 4.62 -4.79 6.50
N VAL A 290 5.80 -4.95 7.11
CA VAL A 290 6.04 -5.93 8.17
C VAL A 290 5.32 -5.59 9.49
N PRO A 291 5.27 -4.32 9.97
CA PRO A 291 4.61 -4.02 11.24
C PRO A 291 3.12 -4.37 11.22
N ALA A 292 2.65 -5.04 12.28
CA ALA A 292 1.23 -5.35 12.45
C ALA A 292 0.42 -4.04 12.55
N SER A 293 -0.69 -3.98 11.81
CA SER A 293 -1.47 -2.75 11.65
C SER A 293 -2.95 -2.99 11.44
N ARG A 294 -3.78 -1.97 11.70
CA ARG A 294 -5.16 -1.91 11.21
C ARG A 294 -5.23 -1.49 9.74
N GLY A 295 -4.20 -0.78 9.29
CA GLY A 295 -4.00 -0.33 7.93
C GLY A 295 -2.63 0.30 7.79
N THR A 296 -1.98 0.02 6.67
CA THR A 296 -0.69 0.55 6.27
C THR A 296 -0.89 1.29 4.95
N THR A 297 -0.39 2.51 4.85
CA THR A 297 -0.44 3.30 3.62
C THR A 297 0.97 3.70 3.22
N VAL A 298 1.35 3.41 1.98
CA VAL A 298 2.62 3.82 1.37
C VAL A 298 2.31 4.75 0.21
N ALA A 299 2.89 5.94 0.21
CA ALA A 299 2.80 6.88 -0.89
C ALA A 299 4.15 6.99 -1.59
N LEU A 300 4.23 6.59 -2.86
CA LEU A 300 5.37 6.76 -3.74
C LEU A 300 5.08 7.90 -4.72
N ARG A 301 5.96 8.90 -4.79
CA ARG A 301 5.78 10.07 -5.65
C ARG A 301 6.78 10.06 -6.78
N LEU A 302 6.26 10.21 -8.00
CA LEU A 302 7.03 10.47 -9.20
C LEU A 302 6.79 11.92 -9.64
N ARG A 303 7.86 12.66 -9.89
CA ARG A 303 7.81 14.04 -10.38
C ARG A 303 8.77 14.20 -11.55
N PRO A 304 8.49 15.10 -12.51
CA PRO A 304 9.41 15.34 -13.62
C PRO A 304 10.82 15.66 -13.13
N GLY A 305 11.82 15.05 -13.77
CA GLY A 305 13.23 15.37 -13.57
C GLY A 305 13.65 16.63 -14.32
N ARG A 306 14.96 16.83 -14.42
CA ARG A 306 15.54 17.96 -15.17
C ARG A 306 15.61 17.69 -16.67
N THR A 307 15.66 16.42 -17.02
CA THR A 307 15.75 15.88 -18.39
C THR A 307 14.69 14.80 -18.57
N ALA A 308 14.41 14.40 -19.81
CA ALA A 308 13.44 13.36 -20.11
C ALA A 308 13.80 11.99 -19.50
N ASP A 309 15.09 11.71 -19.32
CA ASP A 309 15.60 10.44 -18.79
C ASP A 309 15.77 10.45 -17.27
N THR A 310 15.45 11.56 -16.60
CA THR A 310 15.53 11.67 -15.14
C THR A 310 14.15 11.86 -14.52
N VAL A 311 13.97 11.31 -13.33
CA VAL A 311 12.74 11.40 -12.55
C VAL A 311 13.09 11.70 -11.10
N ARG A 312 12.25 12.50 -10.45
CA ARG A 312 12.33 12.68 -9.00
C ARG A 312 11.41 11.69 -8.31
N ILE A 313 11.98 10.84 -7.46
CA ILE A 313 11.27 9.77 -6.74
C ILE A 313 11.43 9.93 -5.23
N GLY A 314 10.36 9.69 -4.49
CA GLY A 314 10.37 9.70 -3.02
C GLY A 314 9.22 8.87 -2.47
N ALA A 315 9.38 8.34 -1.25
CA ALA A 315 8.35 7.53 -0.62
C ALA A 315 8.07 7.98 0.81
N ALA A 316 6.85 7.74 1.27
CA ALA A 316 6.46 7.90 2.66
C ALA A 316 5.54 6.76 3.09
N TRP A 317 5.48 6.55 4.39
CA TRP A 317 4.78 5.45 5.02
C TRP A 317 3.96 5.93 6.20
N ARG A 318 2.78 5.32 6.36
CA ARG A 318 1.91 5.50 7.51
C ARG A 318 1.35 4.17 8.00
N LEU A 319 1.12 4.14 9.30
CA LEU A 319 0.64 2.98 10.05
C LEU A 319 -0.50 3.43 10.97
N THR A 320 -1.63 2.75 10.87
CA THR A 320 -2.70 2.83 11.86
C THR A 320 -2.57 1.67 12.83
N ALA A 321 -2.37 1.96 14.11
CA ALA A 321 -2.23 0.98 15.18
C ALA A 321 -3.19 1.31 16.33
N ARG A 322 -3.56 0.31 17.14
CA ARG A 322 -4.45 0.53 18.30
C ARG A 322 -3.81 1.48 19.30
N GLU A 323 -2.52 1.29 19.55
CA GLU A 323 -1.73 2.07 20.50
C GLU A 323 -0.42 2.49 19.83
N LEU A 324 0.27 3.46 20.44
CA LEU A 324 1.55 3.92 19.94
C LEU A 324 2.57 2.78 20.05
N PRO A 325 3.19 2.32 18.95
CA PRO A 325 4.21 1.29 19.00
C PRO A 325 5.36 1.70 19.94
N GLN A 326 5.81 0.76 20.77
CA GLN A 326 6.94 0.98 21.68
C GLN A 326 8.28 1.04 20.93
N GLU A 327 8.41 0.28 19.83
CA GLU A 327 9.62 0.27 19.00
C GLU A 327 9.74 1.50 18.09
N GLN A 328 10.99 1.89 17.84
CA GLN A 328 11.33 3.07 17.02
C GLN A 328 10.97 2.87 15.55
N LEU A 329 10.79 4.01 14.86
CA LEU A 329 10.67 4.07 13.40
C LEU A 329 11.73 3.18 12.74
N GLN A 330 11.32 2.46 11.68
CA GLN A 330 12.22 1.62 10.90
C GLN A 330 13.50 2.37 10.49
N PRO A 331 14.61 1.67 10.19
CA PRO A 331 15.82 2.27 9.66
C PRO A 331 15.53 3.14 8.43
N HIS A 332 16.41 4.10 8.14
CA HIS A 332 16.31 4.93 6.94
C HIS A 332 15.03 5.80 6.83
N MET A 333 14.30 6.02 7.93
CA MET A 333 13.13 6.92 7.95
C MET A 333 13.47 8.36 8.38
N ILE A 334 12.68 9.33 7.91
CA ILE A 334 12.70 10.77 8.26
C ILE A 334 11.43 11.09 9.06
N SER A 335 11.60 11.67 10.25
CA SER A 335 10.49 11.91 11.18
C SER A 335 9.44 12.88 10.65
N MET A 336 8.15 12.53 10.79
CA MET A 336 7.00 13.40 10.51
C MET A 336 6.42 14.05 11.79
N ASN A 337 7.18 14.05 12.88
CA ASN A 337 6.73 14.68 14.12
C ASN A 337 6.36 16.15 13.87
N GLY A 338 5.21 16.56 14.41
CA GLY A 338 4.60 17.88 14.19
C GLY A 338 3.90 18.05 12.84
N ARG A 339 3.93 17.06 11.93
CA ARG A 339 3.36 17.13 10.58
C ARG A 339 2.50 15.92 10.20
N HIS A 340 2.11 15.10 11.17
CA HIS A 340 1.36 13.87 10.90
C HIS A 340 0.05 14.11 10.14
N ARG A 341 -0.69 15.19 10.39
CA ARG A 341 -1.92 15.51 9.65
C ARG A 341 -1.66 15.90 8.18
N GLU A 342 -0.70 16.80 7.94
CA GLU A 342 -0.23 17.13 6.58
C GLU A 342 0.24 15.88 5.84
N SER A 343 1.03 15.04 6.51
CA SER A 343 1.50 13.79 5.93
C SER A 343 0.35 12.82 5.66
N LEU A 344 -0.73 12.79 6.44
CA LEU A 344 -1.90 11.96 6.14
C LEU A 344 -2.59 12.43 4.84
N LEU A 345 -2.79 13.73 4.69
CA LEU A 345 -3.34 14.32 3.45
C LEU A 345 -2.48 13.98 2.23
N ALA A 346 -1.16 13.95 2.40
CA ALA A 346 -0.21 13.56 1.35
C ALA A 346 -0.30 12.09 0.93
N HIS A 347 -0.94 11.23 1.73
CA HIS A 347 -1.17 9.81 1.42
C HIS A 347 -2.58 9.56 0.87
N LEU A 348 -3.42 10.58 0.70
CA LEU A 348 -4.69 10.41 0.01
C LEU A 348 -4.45 10.35 -1.52
N PRO A 349 -5.29 9.63 -2.28
CA PRO A 349 -5.20 9.57 -3.74
C PRO A 349 -5.73 10.86 -4.38
N LEU A 350 -5.28 12.02 -3.90
CA LEU A 350 -5.71 13.35 -4.31
C LEU A 350 -4.54 14.22 -4.79
N ALA A 351 -3.28 13.78 -4.59
CA ALA A 351 -2.07 14.51 -4.96
C ALA A 351 -2.07 16.01 -4.51
N VAL A 352 -2.52 16.24 -3.27
CA VAL A 352 -2.74 17.59 -2.72
C VAL A 352 -1.47 18.46 -2.87
N PRO A 353 -1.58 19.64 -3.50
CA PRO A 353 -0.45 20.56 -3.69
C PRO A 353 0.09 21.08 -2.36
N GLY A 354 1.32 21.61 -2.37
CA GLY A 354 1.96 22.20 -1.17
C GLY A 354 2.44 21.21 -0.12
N LEU A 355 2.21 19.90 -0.29
CA LEU A 355 2.67 18.84 0.63
C LEU A 355 3.97 18.18 0.16
N GLY A 356 4.80 18.86 -0.63
CA GLY A 356 6.06 18.31 -1.16
C GLY A 356 7.00 17.82 -0.06
N ASP A 357 7.17 18.62 0.99
CA ASP A 357 8.13 18.34 2.07
C ASP A 357 7.77 17.12 2.93
N THR A 358 6.54 16.58 2.85
CA THR A 358 6.17 15.37 3.61
C THR A 358 6.61 14.09 2.91
N VAL A 359 6.99 14.17 1.64
CA VAL A 359 7.51 13.06 0.83
C VAL A 359 8.73 13.58 0.05
N PRO A 360 9.89 13.76 0.71
CA PRO A 360 11.10 14.24 0.07
C PRO A 360 11.51 13.32 -1.09
N THR A 361 11.96 13.93 -2.18
CA THR A 361 12.31 13.23 -3.42
C THR A 361 13.78 13.43 -3.77
N GLU A 362 14.37 12.48 -4.48
CA GLU A 362 15.70 12.58 -5.08
C GLU A 362 15.62 12.33 -6.60
N VAL A 363 16.51 12.94 -7.36
CA VAL A 363 16.63 12.71 -8.81
C VAL A 363 17.31 11.36 -9.04
N ARG A 364 16.72 10.54 -9.90
CA ARG A 364 17.29 9.28 -10.38
C ARG A 364 17.07 9.15 -11.88
N ASP A 365 17.88 8.32 -12.53
CA ASP A 365 17.63 7.92 -13.90
C ASP A 365 16.39 7.03 -13.98
N VAL A 366 15.60 7.20 -15.03
CA VAL A 366 14.38 6.42 -15.29
C VAL A 366 14.69 4.92 -15.40
N ALA A 367 15.86 4.55 -15.91
CA ALA A 367 16.28 3.15 -15.95
C ALA A 367 16.56 2.59 -14.53
N ALA A 368 17.13 3.40 -13.64
CA ALA A 368 17.51 2.98 -12.29
C ALA A 368 16.30 2.73 -11.38
N ILE A 369 15.16 3.39 -11.62
CA ILE A 369 13.94 3.14 -10.85
C ILE A 369 13.28 1.79 -11.18
N GLY A 370 13.66 1.12 -12.28
CA GLY A 370 13.19 -0.24 -12.60
C GLY A 370 13.65 -1.29 -11.59
N ALA A 371 14.71 -1.01 -10.83
CA ALA A 371 15.14 -1.86 -9.72
C ALA A 371 14.23 -1.74 -8.48
N VAL A 372 13.38 -0.72 -8.40
CA VAL A 372 12.41 -0.52 -7.32
C VAL A 372 11.12 -1.26 -7.68
N GLN A 373 10.89 -2.38 -7.00
CA GLN A 373 9.75 -3.27 -7.24
C GLN A 373 8.59 -2.88 -6.32
N LEU A 374 7.45 -2.54 -6.92
CA LEU A 374 6.22 -2.23 -6.20
C LEU A 374 5.09 -3.13 -6.70
N ALA A 375 4.62 -4.05 -5.84
CA ALA A 375 3.53 -4.94 -6.20
C ALA A 375 2.22 -4.18 -6.43
N SER A 376 1.52 -4.52 -7.52
CA SER A 376 0.26 -3.89 -7.94
C SER A 376 -0.95 -4.31 -7.10
N ALA A 377 -0.85 -5.40 -6.34
CA ALA A 377 -1.92 -5.95 -5.52
C ALA A 377 -1.40 -6.66 -4.26
N GLY A 378 -2.33 -7.12 -3.42
CA GLY A 378 -2.02 -7.92 -2.24
C GLY A 378 -1.71 -9.38 -2.60
N CYS A 379 -0.89 -10.04 -1.79
CA CYS A 379 -0.48 -11.43 -2.00
C CYS A 379 -1.50 -12.45 -1.48
N GLY A 380 -2.59 -12.02 -0.85
CA GLY A 380 -3.57 -12.91 -0.22
C GLY A 380 -3.00 -13.61 1.01
N GLN A 381 -3.22 -14.92 1.10
CA GLN A 381 -2.82 -15.70 2.27
C GLN A 381 -1.63 -16.62 1.98
N LEU A 382 -0.80 -16.81 3.00
CA LEU A 382 0.31 -17.75 2.99
C LEU A 382 -0.26 -19.19 2.96
N LEU A 383 0.20 -20.00 2.02
CA LEU A 383 -0.15 -21.42 1.95
C LEU A 383 0.93 -22.29 2.59
N GLY A 384 2.18 -22.05 2.23
CA GLY A 384 3.29 -22.89 2.64
C GLY A 384 4.63 -22.30 2.23
N SER A 385 5.66 -23.14 2.18
CA SER A 385 6.96 -22.82 1.60
C SER A 385 7.21 -23.67 0.36
N ASP A 386 7.94 -23.14 -0.61
CA ASP A 386 8.50 -23.95 -1.69
C ASP A 386 9.77 -24.70 -1.24
N ASP A 387 10.37 -25.47 -2.14
CA ASP A 387 11.58 -26.26 -1.87
C ASP A 387 12.81 -25.41 -1.53
N GLU A 388 12.81 -24.13 -1.90
CA GLU A 388 13.85 -23.15 -1.55
C GLU A 388 13.63 -22.56 -0.14
N GLY A 389 12.53 -22.90 0.52
CA GLY A 389 12.14 -22.37 1.82
C GLY A 389 11.50 -20.99 1.76
N SER A 390 11.21 -20.46 0.56
CA SER A 390 10.52 -19.20 0.39
C SER A 390 9.04 -19.37 0.73
N GLY A 391 8.47 -18.44 1.50
CA GLY A 391 7.04 -18.45 1.79
C GLY A 391 6.23 -18.17 0.54
N VAL A 392 5.23 -18.99 0.22
CA VAL A 392 4.37 -18.82 -0.95
C VAL A 392 2.97 -18.40 -0.51
N ALA A 393 2.60 -17.18 -0.90
CA ALA A 393 1.28 -16.62 -0.69
C ALA A 393 0.51 -16.49 -2.01
N VAL A 394 -0.79 -16.74 -1.93
CA VAL A 394 -1.71 -16.59 -3.06
C VAL A 394 -3.02 -15.97 -2.60
N ARG A 395 -3.61 -15.20 -3.48
CA ARG A 395 -4.96 -14.68 -3.31
C ARG A 395 -5.94 -15.78 -3.66
N LEU A 396 -6.72 -16.25 -2.69
CA LEU A 396 -7.78 -17.24 -2.92
C LEU A 396 -9.16 -16.62 -3.05
N VAL A 397 -9.33 -15.38 -2.60
CA VAL A 397 -10.62 -14.68 -2.56
C VAL A 397 -10.45 -13.28 -3.11
N GLY A 398 -11.49 -12.79 -3.80
CA GLY A 398 -11.61 -11.41 -4.24
C GLY A 398 -11.69 -11.24 -5.76
N GLN A 399 -11.72 -9.98 -6.20
CA GLN A 399 -11.97 -9.62 -7.60
C GLN A 399 -11.07 -10.38 -8.58
N GLY A 400 -11.65 -10.94 -9.64
CA GLY A 400 -10.91 -11.70 -10.66
C GLY A 400 -10.64 -13.16 -10.31
N ILE A 401 -11.07 -13.65 -9.14
CA ILE A 401 -11.05 -15.06 -8.76
C ILE A 401 -12.50 -15.48 -8.50
N SER A 402 -13.07 -16.25 -9.43
CA SER A 402 -14.42 -16.76 -9.34
C SER A 402 -14.47 -18.15 -8.72
N SER A 403 -13.48 -19.00 -9.01
CA SER A 403 -13.48 -20.39 -8.55
C SER A 403 -12.10 -20.91 -8.14
N VAL A 404 -12.08 -21.59 -6.99
CA VAL A 404 -10.89 -22.25 -6.45
C VAL A 404 -11.24 -23.71 -6.17
N TYR A 405 -10.49 -24.65 -6.75
CA TYR A 405 -10.73 -26.07 -6.52
C TYR A 405 -9.71 -26.62 -5.53
N VAL A 406 -10.19 -27.30 -4.49
CA VAL A 406 -9.38 -27.87 -3.42
C VAL A 406 -9.65 -29.37 -3.38
N SER A 407 -8.58 -30.15 -3.47
CA SER A 407 -8.60 -31.60 -3.25
C SER A 407 -7.72 -31.93 -2.07
N GLY A 408 -8.28 -32.53 -1.02
CA GLY A 408 -7.49 -32.89 0.16
C GLY A 408 -8.31 -33.18 1.40
N GLU A 409 -7.63 -33.23 2.55
CA GLU A 409 -8.27 -33.38 3.84
C GLU A 409 -9.18 -32.20 4.18
N LEU A 410 -10.19 -32.45 5.01
CA LEU A 410 -10.98 -31.38 5.61
C LEU A 410 -10.11 -30.38 6.39
N TYR A 411 -9.04 -30.86 7.03
CA TYR A 411 -8.08 -30.03 7.75
C TYR A 411 -7.47 -28.94 6.87
N LEU A 412 -7.09 -29.28 5.63
CA LEU A 412 -6.59 -28.29 4.67
C LEU A 412 -7.67 -27.22 4.39
N ALA A 413 -8.90 -27.63 4.14
CA ALA A 413 -9.99 -26.69 3.90
C ALA A 413 -10.25 -25.77 5.10
N GLN A 414 -10.27 -26.31 6.31
CA GLN A 414 -10.41 -25.53 7.54
C GLN A 414 -9.27 -24.53 7.73
N GLN A 415 -8.03 -24.92 7.41
CA GLN A 415 -6.88 -24.03 7.43
C GLN A 415 -7.02 -22.90 6.41
N LEU A 416 -7.45 -23.21 5.17
CA LEU A 416 -7.70 -22.19 4.14
C LEU A 416 -8.79 -21.19 4.56
N VAL A 417 -9.87 -21.67 5.17
CA VAL A 417 -10.96 -20.83 5.69
C VAL A 417 -10.46 -19.97 6.87
N PHE A 418 -9.77 -20.56 7.84
CA PHE A 418 -9.24 -19.85 8.99
C PHE A 418 -8.31 -18.69 8.56
N ARG A 419 -7.43 -18.94 7.59
CA ARG A 419 -6.53 -17.91 7.04
C ARG A 419 -7.30 -16.85 6.25
N ALA A 420 -8.35 -17.22 5.53
CA ALA A 420 -9.20 -16.27 4.81
C ALA A 420 -9.84 -15.30 5.80
N LEU A 421 -10.39 -15.81 6.91
CA LEU A 421 -10.94 -15.00 8.00
C LEU A 421 -9.87 -14.10 8.64
N ALA A 422 -8.64 -14.61 8.80
CA ALA A 422 -7.53 -13.88 9.37
C ALA A 422 -7.06 -12.72 8.49
N VAL A 423 -7.16 -12.82 7.16
CA VAL A 423 -6.87 -11.72 6.23
C VAL A 423 -8.06 -10.77 6.05
N GLY A 424 -9.25 -11.16 6.51
CA GLY A 424 -10.43 -10.29 6.60
C GLY A 424 -11.58 -10.69 5.69
N GLU A 425 -11.53 -11.87 5.08
CA GLU A 425 -12.62 -12.41 4.29
C GLU A 425 -13.80 -12.84 5.17
N ARG A 426 -14.98 -12.93 4.54
CA ARG A 426 -16.21 -13.42 5.15
C ARG A 426 -16.63 -14.65 4.36
N VAL A 427 -16.74 -15.79 5.04
CA VAL A 427 -16.94 -17.10 4.42
C VAL A 427 -18.27 -17.70 4.84
N LEU A 428 -19.07 -18.11 3.86
CA LEU A 428 -20.23 -18.96 4.05
C LEU A 428 -19.84 -20.42 3.74
N ILE A 429 -20.12 -21.34 4.66
CA ILE A 429 -19.84 -22.77 4.48
C ILE A 429 -21.14 -23.49 4.12
N ARG A 430 -21.11 -24.26 3.03
CA ARG A 430 -22.17 -25.17 2.62
C ARG A 430 -21.60 -26.59 2.59
N THR A 431 -22.06 -27.45 3.49
CA THR A 431 -21.47 -28.77 3.67
C THR A 431 -22.51 -29.82 4.04
N GLN A 432 -22.25 -31.08 3.68
CA GLN A 432 -23.02 -32.23 4.16
C GLN A 432 -22.57 -32.72 5.56
N ARG A 433 -21.48 -32.18 6.11
CA ARG A 433 -20.88 -32.59 7.40
C ARG A 433 -20.74 -31.40 8.36
N PRO A 434 -21.86 -30.81 8.82
CA PRO A 434 -21.85 -29.58 9.61
C PRO A 434 -21.06 -29.70 10.93
N ASP A 435 -21.17 -30.84 11.61
CA ASP A 435 -20.49 -31.13 12.89
C ASP A 435 -18.96 -30.96 12.78
N ALA A 436 -18.41 -31.25 11.60
CA ALA A 436 -16.98 -31.14 11.35
C ALA A 436 -16.48 -29.68 11.28
N TRP A 437 -17.38 -28.70 11.18
CA TRP A 437 -17.07 -27.26 11.15
C TRP A 437 -17.44 -26.53 12.45
N GLU A 438 -18.17 -27.19 13.35
CA GLU A 438 -18.73 -26.60 14.57
C GLU A 438 -17.66 -25.96 15.47
N GLN A 439 -16.52 -26.66 15.65
CA GLN A 439 -15.40 -26.13 16.45
C GLN A 439 -14.89 -24.80 15.90
N LEU A 440 -14.68 -24.71 14.58
CA LEU A 440 -14.17 -23.49 13.96
C LEU A 440 -15.18 -22.34 14.09
N ILE A 441 -16.46 -22.61 13.83
CA ILE A 441 -17.54 -21.62 13.91
C ILE A 441 -17.67 -21.08 15.34
N THR A 442 -17.74 -21.98 16.32
CA THR A 442 -17.89 -21.63 17.73
C THR A 442 -16.68 -20.83 18.24
N THR A 443 -15.47 -21.21 17.84
CA THR A 443 -14.25 -20.53 18.29
C THR A 443 -14.09 -19.14 17.64
N ILE A 444 -14.54 -18.96 16.40
CA ILE A 444 -14.57 -17.64 15.75
C ILE A 444 -15.66 -16.75 16.36
N GLY A 445 -16.83 -17.32 16.69
CA GLY A 445 -17.89 -16.66 17.44
C GLY A 445 -18.45 -15.40 16.78
N ASN A 446 -18.35 -15.28 15.45
CA ASN A 446 -18.80 -14.10 14.70
C ASN A 446 -19.52 -14.52 13.39
N PRO A 447 -20.86 -14.52 13.38
CA PRO A 447 -21.66 -14.95 12.22
C PRO A 447 -21.58 -13.98 11.03
N GLU A 448 -21.18 -12.72 11.23
CA GLU A 448 -20.96 -11.81 10.08
C GLU A 448 -19.71 -12.18 9.28
N ARG A 449 -18.85 -13.05 9.82
CA ARG A 449 -17.61 -13.48 9.18
C ARG A 449 -17.59 -14.95 8.80
N LEU A 450 -18.16 -15.82 9.62
CA LEU A 450 -18.18 -17.24 9.35
C LEU A 450 -19.54 -17.80 9.73
N THR A 451 -20.25 -18.31 8.73
CA THR A 451 -21.58 -18.90 8.91
C THR A 451 -21.67 -20.23 8.19
N LEU A 452 -22.38 -21.17 8.80
CA LEU A 452 -22.82 -22.40 8.17
C LEU A 452 -24.21 -22.15 7.56
N ALA A 453 -24.37 -22.47 6.28
CA ALA A 453 -25.65 -22.31 5.62
C ALA A 453 -26.68 -23.29 6.23
N ALA A 454 -27.82 -22.77 6.68
CA ALA A 454 -28.92 -23.57 7.21
C ALA A 454 -29.77 -24.18 6.09
N GLU A 455 -29.89 -23.48 4.96
CA GLU A 455 -30.69 -23.89 3.81
C GLU A 455 -29.89 -23.91 2.50
N THR A 456 -30.32 -24.76 1.57
CA THR A 456 -29.68 -24.90 0.25
C THR A 456 -29.71 -23.59 -0.56
N HIS A 457 -30.72 -22.73 -0.34
CA HIS A 457 -30.93 -21.47 -1.05
C HIS A 457 -30.62 -20.21 -0.22
N GLU A 458 -29.93 -20.35 0.93
CA GLU A 458 -29.53 -19.19 1.73
C GLU A 458 -28.73 -18.19 0.87
N SER A 459 -28.93 -16.89 1.08
CA SER A 459 -28.23 -15.89 0.28
C SER A 459 -26.73 -15.86 0.64
N ASP A 460 -25.87 -15.78 -0.36
CA ASP A 460 -24.44 -15.48 -0.18
C ASP A 460 -24.15 -13.98 -0.12
N ALA A 461 -25.20 -13.14 -0.16
CA ALA A 461 -25.08 -11.70 -0.02
C ALA A 461 -24.42 -11.32 1.31
N GLY A 462 -23.34 -10.54 1.22
CA GLY A 462 -22.58 -10.15 2.41
C GLY A 462 -21.44 -11.10 2.77
N PHE A 463 -21.20 -12.16 1.99
CA PHE A 463 -19.96 -12.94 2.07
C PHE A 463 -19.04 -12.59 0.91
N THR A 464 -17.73 -12.78 1.09
CA THR A 464 -16.72 -12.62 0.02
C THR A 464 -16.35 -13.96 -0.60
N ALA A 465 -16.57 -15.06 0.13
CA ALA A 465 -16.38 -16.41 -0.38
C ALA A 465 -17.44 -17.39 0.12
N VAL A 466 -17.65 -18.44 -0.67
CA VAL A 466 -18.49 -19.59 -0.32
C VAL A 466 -17.66 -20.86 -0.43
N LEU A 467 -17.59 -21.65 0.64
CA LEU A 467 -17.02 -22.99 0.60
C LEU A 467 -18.14 -24.01 0.35
N VAL A 468 -17.96 -24.86 -0.65
CA VAL A 468 -18.88 -25.94 -1.01
C VAL A 468 -18.20 -27.28 -0.77
N ASP A 469 -18.79 -28.11 0.08
CA ASP A 469 -18.24 -29.38 0.53
C ASP A 469 -19.29 -30.49 0.43
N GLY A 470 -19.25 -31.25 -0.66
CA GLY A 470 -20.16 -32.38 -0.91
C GLY A 470 -21.59 -31.99 -1.28
N VAL A 471 -21.93 -30.71 -1.37
CA VAL A 471 -23.28 -30.24 -1.79
C VAL A 471 -23.24 -29.62 -3.20
N LEU A 472 -24.42 -29.48 -3.81
CA LEU A 472 -24.56 -28.75 -5.07
C LEU A 472 -24.15 -27.28 -4.85
N ALA A 473 -23.22 -26.81 -5.67
CA ALA A 473 -22.77 -25.43 -5.61
C ALA A 473 -23.85 -24.49 -6.18
N PRO A 474 -24.03 -23.30 -5.59
CA PRO A 474 -24.85 -22.27 -6.20
C PRO A 474 -24.24 -21.80 -7.52
N ALA A 475 -25.06 -21.17 -8.36
CA ALA A 475 -24.56 -20.50 -9.55
C ALA A 475 -23.50 -19.45 -9.16
N PRO A 476 -22.38 -19.34 -9.89
CA PRO A 476 -21.36 -18.35 -9.58
C PRO A 476 -21.92 -16.92 -9.61
N HIS A 477 -21.70 -16.17 -8.53
CA HIS A 477 -22.08 -14.75 -8.44
C HIS A 477 -20.87 -13.84 -8.65
N ALA A 478 -21.07 -12.71 -9.34
CA ALA A 478 -20.02 -11.73 -9.54
C ALA A 478 -19.57 -11.14 -8.20
N GLY A 479 -18.27 -11.20 -7.91
CA GLY A 479 -17.67 -10.63 -6.71
C GLY A 479 -17.61 -11.58 -5.50
N VAL A 480 -18.15 -12.80 -5.60
CA VAL A 480 -18.01 -13.86 -4.60
C VAL A 480 -17.14 -14.98 -5.17
N THR A 481 -16.16 -15.44 -4.40
CA THR A 481 -15.31 -16.57 -4.81
C THR A 481 -15.85 -17.88 -4.26
N THR A 482 -16.06 -18.88 -5.12
CA THR A 482 -16.50 -20.22 -4.70
C THR A 482 -15.32 -21.17 -4.56
N LEU A 483 -15.13 -21.73 -3.36
CA LEU A 483 -14.15 -22.77 -3.06
C LEU A 483 -14.85 -24.13 -3.11
N TYR A 484 -14.42 -25.02 -4.00
CA TYR A 484 -14.96 -26.36 -4.15
C TYR A 484 -14.05 -27.35 -3.45
N LEU A 485 -14.55 -28.03 -2.42
CA LEU A 485 -13.82 -29.06 -1.70
C LEU A 485 -14.25 -30.46 -2.17
N ALA A 486 -13.27 -31.26 -2.57
CA ALA A 486 -13.43 -32.68 -2.85
C ALA A 486 -12.29 -33.49 -2.19
N GLY A 487 -12.52 -34.78 -1.95
CA GLY A 487 -11.44 -35.68 -1.51
C GLY A 487 -10.48 -36.04 -2.65
N ASP A 488 -11.01 -36.08 -3.88
CA ASP A 488 -10.30 -36.44 -5.11
C ASP A 488 -10.57 -35.36 -6.18
N PRO A 489 -9.58 -34.95 -7.00
CA PRO A 489 -9.81 -34.00 -8.10
C PRO A 489 -10.88 -34.42 -9.11
N LEU A 490 -11.18 -35.72 -9.23
CA LEU A 490 -12.26 -36.26 -10.08
C LEU A 490 -13.65 -35.78 -9.63
N GLY A 491 -13.80 -35.37 -8.37
CA GLY A 491 -15.05 -34.82 -7.85
C GLY A 491 -15.28 -33.34 -8.16
N TRP A 492 -14.35 -32.68 -8.86
CA TRP A 492 -14.49 -31.26 -9.21
C TRP A 492 -15.49 -31.02 -10.34
N PRO A 493 -16.06 -29.81 -10.44
CA PRO A 493 -16.84 -29.42 -11.60
C PRO A 493 -16.02 -29.49 -12.89
N GLY A 494 -16.68 -29.72 -14.03
CA GLY A 494 -16.02 -29.82 -15.33
C GLY A 494 -15.44 -28.50 -15.87
N ALA A 495 -15.80 -27.37 -15.28
CA ALA A 495 -15.24 -26.07 -15.65
C ALA A 495 -13.78 -25.95 -15.17
N ARG A 496 -12.97 -25.13 -15.85
CA ARG A 496 -11.59 -24.86 -15.40
C ARG A 496 -11.61 -23.85 -14.25
N PRO A 497 -10.95 -24.13 -13.12
CA PRO A 497 -10.87 -23.18 -12.03
C PRO A 497 -9.80 -22.11 -12.32
N ASP A 498 -9.91 -20.97 -11.64
CA ASP A 498 -8.86 -19.94 -11.65
C ASP A 498 -7.61 -20.42 -10.90
N LEU A 499 -7.83 -21.20 -9.83
CA LEU A 499 -6.81 -21.74 -8.94
C LEU A 499 -7.17 -23.17 -8.55
N SER A 500 -6.17 -24.06 -8.45
CA SER A 500 -6.37 -25.38 -7.86
C SER A 500 -5.29 -25.76 -6.86
N ILE A 501 -5.69 -26.35 -5.75
CA ILE A 501 -4.83 -26.87 -4.69
C ILE A 501 -5.10 -28.35 -4.56
N VAL A 502 -4.08 -29.18 -4.73
CA VAL A 502 -4.18 -30.64 -4.61
C VAL A 502 -3.23 -31.12 -3.53
N GLN A 503 -3.77 -31.71 -2.47
CA GLN A 503 -3.02 -32.49 -1.51
C GLN A 503 -2.98 -33.94 -1.99
N PRO A 504 -1.81 -34.48 -2.35
CA PRO A 504 -1.69 -35.87 -2.80
C PRO A 504 -2.25 -36.83 -1.77
N GLU A 505 -3.05 -37.81 -2.23
CA GLU A 505 -3.70 -38.84 -1.41
C GLU A 505 -4.58 -38.30 -0.27
N ALA A 506 -4.90 -36.99 -0.30
CA ALA A 506 -5.53 -36.29 0.81
C ALA A 506 -4.86 -36.60 2.15
N MET A 507 -3.52 -36.51 2.19
CA MET A 507 -2.75 -36.67 3.43
C MET A 507 -1.43 -35.90 3.47
N GLY A 508 -0.92 -35.69 4.68
CA GLY A 508 0.38 -35.08 4.93
C GLY A 508 0.43 -33.56 4.68
N ASN A 509 1.63 -33.01 4.52
CA ASN A 509 1.82 -31.56 4.43
C ASN A 509 2.16 -31.07 3.02
N ARG A 510 2.26 -31.95 2.03
CA ARG A 510 2.58 -31.53 0.66
C ARG A 510 1.31 -31.15 -0.09
N ILE A 511 1.36 -30.03 -0.80
CA ILE A 511 0.31 -29.62 -1.73
C ILE A 511 0.93 -29.21 -3.07
N THR A 512 0.18 -29.40 -4.15
CA THR A 512 0.45 -28.82 -5.46
C THR A 512 -0.49 -27.64 -5.67
N LEU A 513 0.08 -26.45 -5.83
CA LEU A 513 -0.66 -25.25 -6.23
C LEU A 513 -0.55 -25.08 -7.74
N ARG A 514 -1.67 -24.79 -8.40
CA ARG A 514 -1.71 -24.36 -9.80
C ARG A 514 -2.46 -23.03 -9.93
N THR A 515 -1.83 -22.07 -10.59
CA THR A 515 -2.38 -20.75 -10.91
C THR A 515 -2.03 -20.38 -12.35
N GLY A 516 -3.03 -20.26 -13.22
CA GLY A 516 -2.79 -20.11 -14.66
C GLY A 516 -1.88 -21.22 -15.21
N THR A 517 -0.73 -20.84 -15.76
CA THR A 517 0.29 -21.75 -16.29
C THR A 517 1.30 -22.22 -15.25
N THR A 518 1.30 -21.65 -14.05
CA THR A 518 2.30 -21.93 -13.02
C THR A 518 1.84 -23.08 -12.13
N ARG A 519 2.71 -24.07 -11.93
CA ARG A 519 2.54 -25.19 -10.99
C ARG A 519 3.72 -25.22 -10.03
N VAL A 520 3.44 -25.27 -8.73
CA VAL A 520 4.48 -25.30 -7.69
C VAL A 520 4.09 -26.31 -6.62
N GLU A 521 5.05 -27.10 -6.17
CA GLU A 521 4.92 -27.96 -4.99
C GLU A 521 5.27 -27.15 -3.74
N LEU A 522 4.42 -27.26 -2.72
CA LEU A 522 4.57 -26.52 -1.48
C LEU A 522 4.47 -27.47 -0.29
N ASN A 523 5.20 -27.13 0.75
CA ASN A 523 5.05 -27.72 2.07
C ASN A 523 4.18 -26.78 2.92
N LEU A 524 3.05 -27.28 3.40
CA LEU A 524 2.14 -26.55 4.27
C LEU A 524 2.88 -26.14 5.55
N VAL A 525 2.88 -24.85 5.82
CA VAL A 525 3.37 -24.31 7.09
C VAL A 525 2.17 -24.23 8.01
N SER A 526 2.28 -24.67 9.25
CA SER A 526 1.27 -24.46 10.29
C SER A 526 1.94 -24.17 11.62
N ILE A 527 1.25 -23.43 12.50
CA ILE A 527 1.70 -23.26 13.89
C ILE A 527 0.76 -24.00 14.85
N PRO A 528 1.26 -24.51 16.00
CA PRO A 528 0.43 -25.21 16.98
C PRO A 528 -0.82 -24.42 17.42
N ARG A 529 -0.74 -23.08 17.44
CA ARG A 529 -1.88 -22.22 17.79
C ARG A 529 -3.01 -22.26 16.76
N GLU A 530 -2.73 -22.50 15.47
CA GLU A 530 -3.79 -22.72 14.48
C GLU A 530 -4.57 -24.00 14.81
N SER A 531 -3.88 -25.06 15.22
CA SER A 531 -4.51 -26.37 15.54
C SER A 531 -5.53 -26.30 16.69
N THR A 532 -5.46 -25.29 17.56
CA THR A 532 -6.48 -25.06 18.60
C THR A 532 -7.84 -24.68 18.00
N TYR A 533 -7.86 -24.05 16.82
CA TYR A 533 -9.08 -23.58 16.16
C TYR A 533 -9.65 -24.57 15.15
N ILE A 534 -8.76 -25.30 14.44
CA ILE A 534 -9.13 -26.21 13.35
C ILE A 534 -8.95 -27.69 13.68
N GLY A 535 -8.44 -28.04 14.86
CA GLY A 535 -8.15 -29.42 15.24
C GLY A 535 -6.79 -29.92 14.75
N ARG A 536 -6.63 -31.23 14.53
CA ARG A 536 -5.37 -31.88 14.10
C ARG A 536 -5.53 -32.62 12.77
N PRO A 537 -4.49 -32.68 11.92
CA PRO A 537 -4.54 -33.42 10.65
C PRO A 537 -4.67 -34.93 10.88
N ARG A 538 -5.12 -35.68 9.87
CA ARG A 538 -5.29 -37.15 10.00
C ARG A 538 -3.97 -37.88 10.20
N ALA A 539 -2.89 -37.44 9.54
CA ALA A 539 -1.56 -38.02 9.72
C ALA A 539 -1.07 -37.98 11.18
N ALA A 540 -1.45 -36.94 11.95
CA ALA A 540 -1.12 -36.86 13.38
C ALA A 540 -1.95 -37.84 14.23
N HIS A 541 -3.18 -38.17 13.82
CA HIS A 541 -3.98 -39.20 14.47
C HIS A 541 -3.43 -40.61 14.20
N ALA A 542 -2.93 -40.88 12.99
CA ALA A 542 -2.32 -42.17 12.64
C ALA A 542 -1.05 -42.46 13.46
N LEU A 543 -0.23 -41.44 13.73
CA LEU A 543 0.97 -41.55 14.57
C LEU A 543 0.67 -41.65 16.07
N ALA A 544 -0.41 -41.02 16.54
CA ALA A 544 -0.83 -41.10 17.96
C ALA A 544 -1.55 -42.41 18.30
N GLY A 545 -2.02 -43.16 17.29
CA GLY A 545 -2.75 -44.41 17.43
C GLY A 545 -1.90 -45.68 17.30
N GLN A 546 -0.58 -45.58 17.10
CA GLN A 546 0.31 -46.75 17.16
C GLN A 546 0.72 -47.01 18.61
N PRO A 547 0.25 -48.10 19.26
CA PRO A 547 0.85 -48.56 20.51
C PRO A 547 2.29 -48.98 20.20
N GLY A 548 3.24 -48.47 20.99
CA GLY A 548 4.65 -48.84 20.93
C GLY A 548 4.92 -50.26 21.40
#